data_AF-A0A1S8LWQ6-F1
#
_entry.id   AF-A0A1S8LWQ6-F1
#
_cell.length_a   1.000
_cell.length_b   1.000
_cell.length_c   1.000
_cell.angle_alpha   90.00
_cell.angle_beta   90.00
_cell.angle_gamma   90.00
#
_symmetry.space_group_name_H-M   'P 1'
#
loop_
_entity.id
_entity.type
_entity.pdbx_description
1 polymer ?
#
loop_
_entity_poly.entity_id
_entity_poly.type
_entity_poly.pdbx_seq_one_letter_code
_entity_poly.pdbx_strand_id
1 'polypeptide(L)'
;MIRLQQRDIEYLKLLGRFGVLNKSTVDNHYGSHIQYSRYRRKKLADAGYILKNQKISYLSSEGKEYIRSLGIEPRNISGDKRARNRIAKIAEILIPLEKVYKIYPSWEIKNSFADMKLLYYGKIVNPLNSSEYYVYNLGKLSENPSRGAVTLKKRLIRNIREEIVQKSRERLFDRVIIFAENGLTMNLYKGELRTLEVKEQLLLPLTDYGLNLVNLYGIKDVNYAAAKLVYGNVNFSKSNFIFADYVTSDGINIITMINNDMEKLVKLKQYRTMFEYNSTSVRAKIEVVCLEEQERALEEELPGIKIRTVNLEDLELRR
;
A
#
# COMPACT_ATOMS: atom_id res chain seq x y z
N MET A 1 23.74 15.52 30.15
CA MET A 1 22.35 15.00 30.07
C MET A 1 21.58 15.80 29.02
N ILE A 2 20.92 15.17 28.06
CA ILE A 2 20.13 15.86 27.03
C ILE A 2 18.71 16.12 27.53
N ARG A 3 18.15 17.32 27.32
CA ARG A 3 16.71 17.55 27.50
C ARG A 3 15.96 16.94 26.31
N LEU A 4 15.09 15.97 26.59
CA LEU A 4 14.21 15.36 25.59
C LEU A 4 13.11 16.36 25.19
N GLN A 5 12.93 16.53 23.89
CA GLN A 5 11.83 17.28 23.30
C GLN A 5 10.69 16.32 22.94
N GLN A 6 9.49 16.85 22.73
CA GLN A 6 8.32 16.06 22.36
C GLN A 6 8.56 15.13 21.17
N ARG A 7 9.24 15.62 20.13
CA ARG A 7 9.61 14.83 18.95
C ARG A 7 10.55 13.66 19.30
N ASP A 8 11.49 13.85 20.24
CA ASP A 8 12.37 12.76 20.68
C ASP A 8 11.59 11.68 21.42
N ILE A 9 10.63 12.08 22.24
CA ILE A 9 9.75 11.16 22.97
C ILE A 9 8.93 10.34 21.97
N GLU A 10 8.34 10.99 20.96
CA GLU A 10 7.61 10.31 19.87
C GLU A 10 8.51 9.32 19.12
N TYR A 11 9.76 9.71 18.84
CA TYR A 11 10.71 8.85 18.16
C TYR A 11 11.09 7.62 18.99
N LEU A 12 11.34 7.81 20.29
CA LEU A 12 11.60 6.71 21.21
C LEU A 12 10.36 5.81 21.36
N LYS A 13 9.14 6.35 21.35
CA LYS A 13 7.89 5.56 21.36
C LYS A 13 7.74 4.71 20.10
N LEU A 14 8.03 5.27 18.91
CA LEU A 14 8.05 4.50 17.66
C LEU A 14 9.10 3.39 17.69
N LEU A 15 10.30 3.68 18.20
CA LEU A 15 11.32 2.66 18.42
C LEU A 15 10.89 1.62 19.47
N GLY A 16 10.12 2.01 20.49
CA GLY A 16 9.53 1.10 21.46
C GLY A 16 8.54 0.12 20.81
N ARG A 17 7.62 0.64 19.99
CA ARG A 17 6.59 -0.17 19.31
C ARG A 17 7.17 -1.06 18.22
N PHE A 18 7.97 -0.50 17.32
CA PHE A 18 8.51 -1.25 16.17
C PHE A 18 9.84 -1.94 16.47
N GLY A 19 10.56 -1.54 17.52
CA GLY A 19 11.89 -2.03 17.88
C GLY A 19 13.01 -1.44 17.01
N VAL A 20 12.82 -1.37 15.69
CA VAL A 20 13.81 -0.88 14.73
C VAL A 20 13.18 0.03 13.69
N LEU A 21 13.85 1.15 13.41
CA LEU A 21 13.47 2.07 12.35
C LEU A 21 14.65 2.26 11.40
N ASN A 22 14.39 2.26 10.09
CA ASN A 22 15.41 2.63 9.12
C ASN A 22 15.52 4.16 9.01
N LYS A 23 16.65 4.63 8.48
CA LYS A 23 16.91 6.07 8.35
C LYS A 23 15.82 6.76 7.52
N SER A 24 15.41 6.18 6.39
CA SER A 24 14.38 6.76 5.52
C SER A 24 13.03 6.93 6.23
N THR A 25 12.62 5.99 7.09
CA THR A 25 11.40 6.10 7.90
C THR A 25 11.49 7.30 8.84
N VAL A 26 12.65 7.53 9.47
CA VAL A 26 12.85 8.70 10.33
C VAL A 26 12.81 9.99 9.51
N ASP A 27 13.52 10.01 8.39
CA ASP A 27 13.61 11.18 7.51
C ASP A 27 12.21 11.56 6.99
N ASN A 28 11.39 10.58 6.59
CA ASN A 28 10.03 10.83 6.10
C ASN A 28 9.07 11.24 7.22
N HIS A 29 9.21 10.67 8.43
CA HIS A 29 8.29 10.97 9.54
C HIS A 29 8.51 12.37 10.14
N TYR A 30 9.77 12.80 10.28
CA TYR A 30 10.11 14.09 10.90
C TYR A 30 10.47 15.19 9.88
N GLY A 31 10.36 14.88 8.59
CA GLY A 31 10.79 15.73 7.48
C GLY A 31 12.30 15.59 7.18
N SER A 32 12.66 15.83 5.92
CA SER A 32 14.04 15.77 5.43
C SER A 32 14.96 16.85 6.02
N HIS A 33 14.45 17.71 6.91
CA HIS A 33 15.23 18.71 7.62
C HIS A 33 16.39 18.03 8.37
N ILE A 34 17.60 18.28 7.86
CA ILE A 34 18.91 17.73 8.28
C ILE A 34 19.09 17.73 9.82
N GLN A 35 18.45 18.66 10.51
CA GLN A 35 18.55 18.83 11.96
C GLN A 35 18.03 17.63 12.76
N TYR A 36 16.90 17.03 12.41
CA TYR A 36 16.34 15.96 13.25
C TYR A 36 17.03 14.61 12.99
N SER A 37 17.04 14.18 11.73
CA SER A 37 17.56 12.86 11.35
C SER A 37 19.05 12.67 11.60
N ARG A 38 19.86 13.74 11.52
CA ARG A 38 21.31 13.68 11.70
C ARG A 38 21.74 14.12 13.10
N TYR A 39 21.32 15.31 13.54
CA TYR A 39 21.83 15.91 14.78
C TYR A 39 21.12 15.40 16.03
N ARG A 40 19.77 15.40 16.06
CA ARG A 40 19.03 14.86 17.22
C ARG A 40 19.29 13.38 17.45
N ARG A 41 19.28 12.56 16.39
CA ARG A 41 19.65 11.14 16.49
C ARG A 41 21.08 10.92 16.98
N LYS A 42 22.04 11.81 16.64
CA LYS A 42 23.38 11.73 17.20
C LYS A 42 23.34 12.03 18.70
N LYS A 43 22.71 13.13 19.12
CA LYS A 43 22.59 13.48 20.54
C LYS A 43 21.89 12.42 21.39
N LEU A 44 20.84 11.78 20.86
CA LEU A 44 20.16 10.67 21.54
C LEU A 44 21.07 9.44 21.69
N ALA A 45 21.93 9.18 20.70
CA ALA A 45 22.91 8.09 20.78
C ALA A 45 24.04 8.42 21.75
N ASP A 46 24.58 9.64 21.70
CA ASP A 46 25.63 10.12 22.61
C ASP A 46 25.13 10.17 24.06
N ALA A 47 23.85 10.44 24.26
CA ALA A 47 23.18 10.42 25.56
C ALA A 47 22.65 9.03 25.96
N GLY A 48 23.03 7.98 25.23
CA GLY A 48 22.77 6.60 25.62
C GLY A 48 21.36 6.07 25.38
N TYR A 49 20.39 6.85 24.86
CA TYR A 49 18.99 6.40 24.64
C TYR A 49 18.80 5.47 23.44
N ILE A 50 19.64 5.58 22.40
CA ILE A 50 19.51 4.77 21.18
C ILE A 50 20.85 4.20 20.76
N LEU A 51 20.80 3.04 20.12
CA LEU A 51 21.89 2.51 19.32
C LEU A 51 21.60 2.80 17.84
N LYS A 52 22.59 3.28 17.09
CA LYS A 52 22.42 3.57 15.66
C LYS A 52 23.60 3.13 14.82
N ASN A 53 23.32 2.79 13.57
CA ASN A 53 24.31 2.79 12.50
C ASN A 53 23.81 3.68 11.35
N GLN A 54 24.50 3.67 10.20
CA GLN A 54 24.11 4.50 9.06
C GLN A 54 22.72 4.16 8.48
N LYS A 55 22.22 2.94 8.70
CA LYS A 55 21.00 2.41 8.06
C LYS A 55 19.80 2.37 9.01
N ILE A 56 20.00 2.06 10.29
CA ILE A 56 18.93 1.73 11.24
C ILE A 56 19.25 2.22 12.66
N SER A 57 18.20 2.35 13.47
CA SER A 57 18.27 2.70 14.89
C SER A 57 17.41 1.76 15.74
N TYR A 58 17.83 1.59 17.01
CA TYR A 58 17.20 0.75 18.03
C TYR A 58 17.24 1.47 19.38
N LEU A 59 16.40 1.07 20.33
CA LEU A 59 16.58 1.45 21.73
C LEU A 59 17.80 0.74 22.33
N SER A 60 18.58 1.49 23.11
CA SER A 60 19.59 0.95 24.04
C SER A 60 18.92 0.43 25.32
N SER A 61 19.70 -0.01 26.31
CA SER A 61 19.20 -0.34 27.65
C SER A 61 18.51 0.86 28.31
N GLU A 62 19.17 2.03 28.36
CA GLU A 62 18.60 3.26 28.95
C GLU A 62 17.34 3.72 28.20
N GLY A 63 17.33 3.62 26.87
CA GLY A 63 16.15 3.95 26.08
C GLY A 63 14.97 3.03 26.35
N LYS A 64 15.23 1.73 26.58
CA LYS A 64 14.20 0.77 26.97
C LYS A 64 13.63 1.09 28.35
N GLU A 65 14.46 1.40 29.33
CA GLU A 65 14.02 1.80 30.66
C GLU A 65 13.18 3.08 30.63
N TYR A 66 13.60 4.07 29.85
CA TYR A 66 12.83 5.29 29.63
C TYR A 66 11.46 5.01 29.01
N ILE A 67 11.37 4.13 28.00
CA ILE A 67 10.08 3.79 27.39
C ILE A 67 9.18 2.99 28.34
N ARG A 68 9.75 2.12 29.18
CA ARG A 68 9.00 1.42 30.24
C ARG A 68 8.45 2.37 31.29
N SER A 69 9.18 3.41 31.67
CA SER A 69 8.66 4.41 32.62
C SER A 69 7.47 5.21 32.07
N LEU A 70 7.28 5.21 30.74
CA LEU A 70 6.10 5.75 30.07
C LEU A 70 4.96 4.72 29.91
N GLY A 71 5.08 3.52 30.49
CA GLY A 71 4.07 2.46 30.44
C GLY A 71 4.03 1.67 29.12
N ILE A 72 5.08 1.74 28.30
CA ILE A 72 5.16 1.04 27.02
C ILE A 72 6.20 -0.07 27.14
N GLU A 73 5.85 -1.32 26.84
CA GLU A 73 6.85 -2.40 26.80
C GLU A 73 7.60 -2.38 25.45
N PRO A 74 8.93 -2.15 25.45
CA PRO A 74 9.69 -2.13 24.22
C PRO A 74 9.72 -3.50 23.53
N ARG A 75 9.51 -3.51 22.22
CA ARG A 75 9.68 -4.72 21.41
C ARG A 75 11.11 -5.24 21.51
N ASN A 76 11.28 -6.45 22.04
CA ASN A 76 12.56 -7.13 21.96
C ASN A 76 12.81 -7.64 20.54
N ILE A 77 13.97 -7.28 20.01
CA ILE A 77 14.42 -7.75 18.70
C ILE A 77 15.45 -8.84 18.93
N SER A 78 14.97 -10.07 19.11
CA SER A 78 15.77 -11.29 19.00
C SER A 78 15.60 -11.81 17.58
N GLY A 79 16.56 -11.51 16.70
CA GLY A 79 16.45 -11.96 15.32
C GLY A 79 17.69 -11.68 14.49
N ASP A 80 17.86 -12.49 13.46
CA ASP A 80 18.92 -12.32 12.47
C ASP A 80 18.75 -10.99 11.69
N LYS A 81 19.72 -10.68 10.83
CA LYS A 81 19.67 -9.49 9.98
C LYS A 81 18.39 -9.40 9.13
N ARG A 82 17.81 -10.54 8.72
CA ARG A 82 16.61 -10.57 7.87
C ARG A 82 15.36 -10.18 8.64
N ALA A 83 15.18 -10.68 9.86
CA ALA A 83 14.07 -10.30 10.72
C ALA A 83 14.08 -8.79 11.00
N ARG A 84 15.26 -8.22 11.28
CA ARG A 84 15.43 -6.77 11.52
C ARG A 84 15.08 -5.93 10.31
N ASN A 85 15.55 -6.34 9.12
CA ASN A 85 15.20 -5.66 7.87
C ASN A 85 13.70 -5.74 7.57
N ARG A 86 13.05 -6.88 7.83
CA ARG A 86 11.60 -7.02 7.66
C ARG A 86 10.83 -6.08 8.58
N ILE A 87 11.19 -6.02 9.87
CA ILE A 87 10.53 -5.12 10.83
C ILE A 87 10.72 -3.65 10.42
N ALA A 88 11.94 -3.26 10.03
CA ALA A 88 12.21 -1.90 9.56
C ALA A 88 11.37 -1.56 8.32
N LYS A 89 11.18 -2.53 7.41
CA LYS A 89 10.36 -2.35 6.21
C LYS A 89 8.86 -2.28 6.53
N ILE A 90 8.39 -3.00 7.56
CA ILE A 90 7.02 -2.86 8.07
C ILE A 90 6.79 -1.44 8.60
N ALA A 91 7.75 -0.92 9.38
CA ALA A 91 7.69 0.45 9.89
C ALA A 91 7.65 1.49 8.74
N GLU A 92 8.50 1.30 7.74
CA GLU A 92 8.57 2.17 6.55
C GLU A 92 7.24 2.27 5.81
N ILE A 93 6.49 1.18 5.72
CA ILE A 93 5.20 1.14 5.00
C ILE A 93 4.06 1.64 5.88
N LEU A 94 3.99 1.20 7.14
CA LEU A 94 2.80 1.43 7.97
C LEU A 94 2.79 2.79 8.68
N ILE A 95 3.93 3.28 9.16
CA ILE A 95 3.99 4.56 9.90
C ILE A 95 3.45 5.74 9.07
N PRO A 96 3.77 5.88 7.77
CA PRO A 96 3.21 6.96 6.95
C PRO A 96 1.68 6.92 6.83
N LEU A 97 1.07 5.74 7.00
CA LEU A 97 -0.38 5.53 6.89
C LEU A 97 -1.11 5.75 8.22
N GLU A 98 -0.40 5.81 9.35
CA GLU A 98 -0.98 5.97 10.70
C GLU A 98 -1.73 7.30 10.90
N LYS A 99 -1.46 8.30 10.04
CA LYS A 99 -2.18 9.58 10.06
C LYS A 99 -3.64 9.46 9.64
N VAL A 100 -3.98 8.42 8.87
CA VAL A 100 -5.31 8.24 8.26
C VAL A 100 -5.94 6.92 8.71
N TYR A 101 -5.12 5.88 8.91
CA TYR A 101 -5.57 4.53 9.22
C TYR A 101 -5.17 4.08 10.61
N LYS A 102 -5.98 3.20 11.20
CA LYS A 102 -5.52 2.36 12.32
C LYS A 102 -4.60 1.29 11.75
N ILE A 103 -3.33 1.27 12.19
CA ILE A 103 -2.32 0.34 11.69
C ILE A 103 -2.06 -0.79 12.67
N TYR A 104 -1.91 -2.01 12.14
CA TYR A 104 -1.58 -3.21 12.88
C TYR A 104 -0.44 -3.95 12.17
N PRO A 105 0.82 -3.75 12.60
CA PRO A 105 1.93 -4.55 12.13
C PRO A 105 1.66 -6.06 12.24
N SER A 106 2.23 -6.84 11.33
CA SER A 106 1.93 -8.27 11.22
C SER A 106 2.06 -9.07 12.52
N TRP A 107 3.00 -8.70 13.41
CA TRP A 107 3.17 -9.35 14.70
C TRP A 107 2.06 -9.05 15.71
N GLU A 108 1.35 -7.92 15.61
CA GLU A 108 0.23 -7.58 16.51
C GLU A 108 -1.01 -8.41 16.17
N ILE A 109 -1.01 -9.07 15.01
CA ILE A 109 -2.14 -9.87 14.49
C ILE A 109 -1.94 -11.38 14.76
N LYS A 110 -0.73 -11.80 15.18
CA LYS A 110 -0.28 -13.20 15.21
C LYS A 110 -0.98 -14.15 16.18
N ASN A 111 -1.95 -13.69 16.97
CA ASN A 111 -2.76 -14.59 17.81
C ASN A 111 -4.06 -15.05 17.13
N SER A 112 -4.40 -14.48 15.96
CA SER A 112 -5.68 -14.71 15.27
C SER A 112 -5.60 -15.77 14.16
N PHE A 113 -4.38 -16.10 13.72
CA PHE A 113 -4.13 -16.99 12.59
C PHE A 113 -2.98 -17.91 12.99
N ALA A 114 -3.31 -19.14 13.39
CA ALA A 114 -2.37 -20.16 13.88
C ALA A 114 -1.02 -20.14 13.12
N ASP A 115 0.06 -19.80 13.83
CA ASP A 115 1.52 -19.98 13.62
C ASP A 115 2.16 -20.02 12.20
N MET A 116 1.45 -19.71 11.13
CA MET A 116 2.03 -19.67 9.79
C MET A 116 2.89 -18.42 9.62
N LYS A 117 3.96 -18.55 8.82
CA LYS A 117 4.82 -17.44 8.41
C LYS A 117 4.06 -16.52 7.44
N LEU A 118 3.09 -15.77 7.96
CA LEU A 118 2.29 -14.82 7.21
C LEU A 118 3.20 -13.83 6.47
N LEU A 119 3.03 -13.76 5.14
CA LEU A 119 3.89 -12.97 4.26
C LEU A 119 3.54 -11.49 4.28
N TYR A 120 2.30 -11.15 4.63
CA TYR A 120 1.86 -9.75 4.77
C TYR A 120 2.66 -9.00 5.86
N TYR A 121 2.79 -7.69 5.66
CA TYR A 121 3.58 -6.78 6.48
C TYR A 121 2.76 -6.22 7.65
N GLY A 122 1.46 -6.04 7.44
CA GLY A 122 0.47 -5.72 8.47
C GLY A 122 -0.92 -5.56 7.86
N LYS A 123 -1.83 -5.03 8.67
CA LYS A 123 -3.18 -4.62 8.29
C LYS A 123 -3.35 -3.13 8.55
N ILE A 124 -4.08 -2.45 7.69
CA ILE A 124 -4.58 -1.10 7.95
C ILE A 124 -6.11 -1.13 7.94
N VAL A 125 -6.74 -0.35 8.81
CA VAL A 125 -8.20 -0.26 8.94
C VAL A 125 -8.63 1.18 8.77
N ASN A 126 -9.50 1.42 7.80
CA ASN A 126 -10.06 2.75 7.56
C ASN A 126 -11.08 3.08 8.67
N PRO A 127 -10.86 4.15 9.46
CA PRO A 127 -11.76 4.49 10.56
C PRO A 127 -13.15 4.96 10.11
N LEU A 128 -13.31 5.43 8.86
CA LEU A 128 -14.57 5.97 8.33
C LEU A 128 -15.55 4.86 7.92
N ASN A 129 -15.05 3.78 7.32
CA ASN A 129 -15.89 2.72 6.74
C ASN A 129 -15.54 1.30 7.22
N SER A 130 -14.61 1.19 8.18
CA SER A 130 -14.12 -0.09 8.73
C SER A 130 -13.53 -1.06 7.70
N SER A 131 -13.19 -0.59 6.49
CA SER A 131 -12.56 -1.43 5.48
C SER A 131 -11.15 -1.82 5.93
N GLU A 132 -10.90 -3.12 5.86
CA GLU A 132 -9.62 -3.72 6.24
C GLU A 132 -8.79 -4.04 4.99
N TYR A 133 -7.53 -3.61 4.97
CA TYR A 133 -6.58 -3.91 3.90
C TYR A 133 -5.36 -4.65 4.46
N TYR A 134 -5.04 -5.79 3.85
CA TYR A 134 -3.82 -6.54 4.15
C TYR A 134 -2.69 -6.10 3.21
N VAL A 135 -1.56 -5.72 3.80
CA VAL A 135 -0.49 -5.01 3.09
C VAL A 135 0.67 -5.96 2.78
N TYR A 136 1.07 -6.03 1.52
CA TYR A 136 2.19 -6.82 1.02
C TYR A 136 3.24 -5.90 0.38
N ASN A 137 4.49 -6.36 0.34
CA ASN A 137 5.56 -5.73 -0.43
C ASN A 137 6.33 -6.79 -1.21
N LEU A 138 6.42 -6.59 -2.52
CA LEU A 138 7.16 -7.44 -3.45
C LEU A 138 8.67 -7.15 -3.44
N GLY A 139 9.08 -6.00 -2.88
CA GLY A 139 10.45 -5.51 -2.92
C GLY A 139 10.85 -5.01 -4.31
N LYS A 140 12.16 -4.86 -4.54
CA LYS A 140 12.72 -4.53 -5.86
C LYS A 140 13.37 -5.71 -6.57
N LEU A 141 13.47 -5.59 -7.89
CA LEU A 141 14.41 -6.32 -8.76
C LEU A 141 15.51 -5.34 -9.18
N SER A 142 16.75 -5.80 -9.32
CA SER A 142 17.80 -4.99 -9.95
C SER A 142 17.47 -4.74 -11.43
N GLU A 143 18.02 -3.67 -12.02
CA GLU A 143 17.78 -3.31 -13.43
C GLU A 143 18.17 -4.43 -14.40
N ASN A 144 19.27 -5.14 -14.11
CA ASN A 144 19.73 -6.32 -14.84
C ASN A 144 19.68 -7.55 -13.91
N PRO A 145 18.48 -8.11 -13.63
CA PRO A 145 18.37 -9.22 -12.71
C PRO A 145 18.89 -10.51 -13.36
N SER A 146 19.65 -11.31 -12.61
CA SER A 146 19.99 -12.66 -13.06
C SER A 146 18.72 -13.51 -13.19
N ARG A 147 18.75 -14.55 -14.04
CA ARG A 147 17.64 -15.51 -14.18
C ARG A 147 17.19 -16.06 -12.82
N GLY A 148 18.15 -16.39 -11.94
CA GLY A 148 17.87 -16.85 -10.59
C GLY A 148 17.10 -15.82 -9.74
N ALA A 149 17.45 -14.54 -9.83
CA ALA A 149 16.75 -13.48 -9.11
C ALA A 149 15.29 -13.33 -9.58
N VAL A 150 15.06 -13.42 -10.90
CA VAL A 150 13.70 -13.40 -11.48
C VAL A 150 12.90 -14.62 -11.00
N THR A 151 13.47 -15.83 -11.02
CA THR A 151 12.81 -17.05 -10.56
C THR A 151 12.42 -16.96 -9.08
N LEU A 152 13.33 -16.48 -8.22
CA LEU A 152 13.02 -16.28 -6.80
C LEU A 152 11.91 -15.24 -6.59
N LYS A 153 11.88 -14.18 -7.40
CA LYS A 153 10.82 -13.17 -7.34
C LYS A 153 9.47 -13.71 -7.80
N LYS A 154 9.43 -14.47 -8.89
CA LYS A 154 8.21 -15.17 -9.34
C LYS A 154 7.68 -16.11 -8.27
N ARG A 155 8.56 -16.87 -7.61
CA ARG A 155 8.17 -17.74 -6.49
C ARG A 155 7.58 -16.95 -5.33
N LEU A 156 8.16 -15.81 -4.96
CA LEU A 156 7.60 -14.93 -3.92
C LEU A 156 6.20 -14.43 -4.32
N ILE A 157 6.05 -13.91 -5.54
CA ILE A 157 4.76 -13.42 -6.05
C ILE A 157 3.71 -14.53 -6.02
N ARG A 158 4.07 -15.74 -6.46
CA ARG A 158 3.19 -16.91 -6.43
C ARG A 158 2.74 -17.25 -5.01
N ASN A 159 3.69 -17.35 -4.07
CA ASN A 159 3.38 -17.65 -2.67
C ASN A 159 2.46 -16.58 -2.04
N ILE A 160 2.68 -15.30 -2.34
CA ILE A 160 1.80 -14.21 -1.86
C ILE A 160 0.39 -14.38 -2.43
N ARG A 161 0.26 -14.68 -3.71
CA ARG A 161 -1.06 -14.90 -4.34
C ARG A 161 -1.79 -16.09 -3.76
N GLU A 162 -1.08 -17.20 -3.55
CA GLU A 162 -1.64 -18.41 -2.94
C GLU A 162 -2.13 -18.12 -1.52
N GLU A 163 -1.36 -17.38 -0.72
CA GLU A 163 -1.78 -16.92 0.61
C GLU A 163 -3.05 -16.06 0.53
N ILE A 164 -3.10 -15.08 -0.38
CA ILE A 164 -4.26 -14.18 -0.52
C ILE A 164 -5.52 -14.97 -0.93
N VAL A 165 -5.41 -15.82 -1.96
CA VAL A 165 -6.55 -16.63 -2.44
C VAL A 165 -7.05 -17.57 -1.34
N GLN A 166 -6.14 -18.25 -0.64
CA GLN A 166 -6.51 -19.11 0.48
C GLN A 166 -7.27 -18.31 1.55
N LYS A 167 -6.74 -17.16 1.95
CA LYS A 167 -7.34 -16.33 3.01
C LYS A 167 -8.62 -15.63 2.58
N SER A 168 -8.78 -15.32 1.30
CA SER A 168 -10.05 -14.83 0.76
C SER A 168 -11.15 -15.91 0.83
N ARG A 169 -10.83 -17.15 0.42
CA ARG A 169 -11.76 -18.29 0.51
C ARG A 169 -12.19 -18.62 1.95
N GLU A 170 -11.28 -18.42 2.90
CA GLU A 170 -11.55 -18.51 4.34
C GLU A 170 -12.33 -17.28 4.89
N ARG A 171 -12.70 -16.30 4.04
CA ARG A 171 -13.37 -15.04 4.37
C ARG A 171 -12.60 -14.17 5.37
N LEU A 172 -11.28 -14.29 5.38
CA LEU A 172 -10.40 -13.53 6.25
C LEU A 172 -9.89 -12.26 5.56
N PHE A 173 -9.61 -12.34 4.27
CA PHE A 173 -9.07 -11.24 3.48
C PHE A 173 -10.06 -10.82 2.39
N ASP A 174 -10.59 -9.61 2.51
CA ASP A 174 -11.49 -9.05 1.49
C ASP A 174 -10.79 -8.04 0.56
N ARG A 175 -9.69 -7.42 1.01
CA ARG A 175 -8.96 -6.38 0.26
C ARG A 175 -7.47 -6.44 0.57
N VAL A 176 -6.67 -6.17 -0.46
CA VAL A 176 -5.20 -6.20 -0.34
C VAL A 176 -4.56 -4.99 -1.00
N ILE A 177 -3.43 -4.55 -0.42
CA ILE A 177 -2.53 -3.58 -1.03
C ILE A 177 -1.21 -4.29 -1.27
N ILE A 178 -0.75 -4.27 -2.52
CA ILE A 178 0.50 -4.89 -2.95
C ILE A 178 1.41 -3.79 -3.44
N PHE A 179 2.47 -3.53 -2.66
CA PHE A 179 3.49 -2.58 -3.03
C PHE A 179 4.60 -3.22 -3.88
N ALA A 180 5.06 -2.49 -4.89
CA ALA A 180 6.26 -2.82 -5.67
C ALA A 180 7.27 -1.67 -5.58
N GLU A 181 8.55 -1.96 -5.30
CA GLU A 181 9.56 -0.91 -5.14
C GLU A 181 10.10 -0.36 -6.47
N ASN A 182 9.81 -1.03 -7.60
CA ASN A 182 10.14 -0.52 -8.93
C ASN A 182 9.26 -1.12 -10.04
N GLY A 183 9.30 -0.47 -11.22
CA GLY A 183 8.54 -0.87 -12.40
C GLY A 183 8.82 -2.30 -12.87
N LEU A 184 10.07 -2.77 -12.81
CA LEU A 184 10.40 -4.16 -13.17
C LEU A 184 9.66 -5.19 -12.30
N THR A 185 9.58 -4.95 -10.98
CA THR A 185 8.84 -5.85 -10.08
C THR A 185 7.34 -5.76 -10.31
N MET A 186 6.83 -4.55 -10.56
CA MET A 186 5.42 -4.33 -10.89
C MET A 186 5.01 -5.04 -12.19
N ASN A 187 5.83 -4.93 -13.24
CA ASN A 187 5.61 -5.61 -14.52
C ASN A 187 5.70 -7.12 -14.39
N LEU A 188 6.65 -7.63 -13.60
CA LEU A 188 6.73 -9.07 -13.33
C LEU A 188 5.46 -9.58 -12.62
N TYR A 189 4.90 -8.79 -11.71
CA TYR A 189 3.62 -9.10 -11.10
C TYR A 189 2.49 -9.11 -12.14
N LYS A 190 2.38 -8.06 -12.97
CA LYS A 190 1.35 -7.95 -14.01
C LYS A 190 1.44 -9.05 -15.09
N GLY A 191 2.62 -9.60 -15.37
CA GLY A 191 2.82 -10.62 -16.41
C GLY A 191 2.05 -11.92 -16.19
N GLU A 192 1.63 -12.22 -14.96
CA GLU A 192 0.78 -13.37 -14.62
C GLU A 192 -0.44 -12.89 -13.82
N LEU A 193 -1.03 -11.75 -14.21
CA LEU A 193 -2.17 -11.17 -13.49
C LEU A 193 -3.40 -12.07 -13.58
N ARG A 194 -4.04 -12.30 -12.43
CA ARG A 194 -5.26 -13.10 -12.28
C ARG A 194 -6.04 -12.58 -11.07
N THR A 195 -7.33 -12.88 -11.02
CA THR A 195 -8.14 -12.63 -9.82
C THR A 195 -7.55 -13.40 -8.63
N LEU A 196 -7.55 -12.74 -7.47
CA LEU A 196 -7.20 -13.30 -6.16
C LEU A 196 -8.45 -13.54 -5.32
N GLU A 197 -9.64 -13.48 -5.93
CA GLU A 197 -10.94 -13.67 -5.29
C GLU A 197 -11.22 -12.65 -4.18
N VAL A 198 -10.55 -11.49 -4.20
CA VAL A 198 -10.77 -10.38 -3.26
C VAL A 198 -11.71 -9.33 -3.88
N LYS A 199 -12.27 -8.45 -3.05
CA LYS A 199 -13.09 -7.32 -3.52
C LYS A 199 -12.24 -6.26 -4.21
N GLU A 200 -11.01 -6.06 -3.75
CA GLU A 200 -10.11 -5.01 -4.24
C GLU A 200 -8.65 -5.45 -4.08
N GLN A 201 -7.85 -5.24 -5.14
CA GLN A 201 -6.44 -5.57 -5.18
C GLN A 201 -5.63 -4.39 -5.70
N LEU A 202 -5.18 -3.53 -4.79
CA LEU A 202 -4.42 -2.33 -5.16
C LEU A 202 -2.97 -2.70 -5.46
N LEU A 203 -2.47 -2.39 -6.66
CA LEU A 203 -1.06 -2.52 -7.00
C LEU A 203 -0.41 -1.14 -7.08
N LEU A 204 0.38 -0.77 -6.09
CA LEU A 204 0.92 0.59 -5.97
C LEU A 204 2.44 0.61 -5.91
N PRO A 205 3.10 1.67 -6.41
CA PRO A 205 4.53 1.84 -6.18
C PRO A 205 4.80 2.14 -4.70
N LEU A 206 5.87 1.59 -4.13
CA LEU A 206 6.30 1.96 -2.78
C LEU A 206 7.13 3.25 -2.82
N THR A 207 6.43 4.35 -3.08
CA THR A 207 6.96 5.71 -3.14
C THR A 207 6.02 6.64 -2.39
N ASP A 208 6.42 7.90 -2.18
CA ASP A 208 5.55 8.90 -1.56
C ASP A 208 4.24 9.07 -2.34
N TYR A 209 4.31 9.03 -3.69
CA TYR A 209 3.12 9.02 -4.55
C TYR A 209 2.15 7.87 -4.20
N GLY A 210 2.65 6.63 -4.14
CA GLY A 210 1.79 5.47 -3.85
C GLY A 210 1.22 5.50 -2.43
N LEU A 211 1.99 5.96 -1.44
CA LEU A 211 1.52 6.12 -0.06
C LEU A 211 0.49 7.26 0.07
N ASN A 212 0.69 8.37 -0.64
CA ASN A 212 -0.26 9.48 -0.68
C ASN A 212 -1.58 9.05 -1.31
N LEU A 213 -1.54 8.28 -2.40
CA LEU A 213 -2.74 7.68 -2.98
C LEU A 213 -3.49 6.84 -1.94
N VAL A 214 -2.82 5.94 -1.21
CA VAL A 214 -3.47 5.18 -0.12
C VAL A 214 -4.11 6.11 0.89
N ASN A 215 -3.40 7.13 1.39
CA ASN A 215 -3.96 8.09 2.33
C ASN A 215 -5.19 8.84 1.79
N LEU A 216 -5.19 9.18 0.50
CA LEU A 216 -6.32 9.85 -0.15
C LEU A 216 -7.60 8.98 -0.13
N TYR A 217 -7.48 7.67 -0.38
CA TYR A 217 -8.61 6.72 -0.23
C TYR A 217 -9.09 6.57 1.20
N GLY A 218 -8.21 6.80 2.17
CA GLY A 218 -8.54 6.69 3.58
C GLY A 218 -9.44 7.83 4.07
N ILE A 219 -9.39 8.99 3.41
CA ILE A 219 -10.12 10.19 3.83
C ILE A 219 -11.38 10.48 3.02
N LYS A 220 -11.55 9.90 1.81
CA LYS A 220 -12.74 10.14 0.97
C LYS A 220 -12.99 9.08 -0.10
N ASP A 221 -14.18 9.13 -0.71
CA ASP A 221 -14.53 8.34 -1.90
C ASP A 221 -13.89 8.96 -3.15
N VAL A 222 -12.66 8.55 -3.43
CA VAL A 222 -11.88 9.01 -4.59
C VAL A 222 -12.52 8.61 -5.92
N ASN A 223 -13.17 7.45 -5.97
CA ASN A 223 -13.83 6.97 -7.19
C ASN A 223 -15.01 7.89 -7.54
N TYR A 224 -15.83 8.25 -6.55
CA TYR A 224 -16.90 9.22 -6.73
C TYR A 224 -16.37 10.60 -7.15
N ALA A 225 -15.32 11.09 -6.48
CA ALA A 225 -14.72 12.38 -6.79
C ALA A 225 -14.17 12.44 -8.23
N ALA A 226 -13.47 11.39 -8.67
CA ALA A 226 -12.95 11.28 -10.03
C ALA A 226 -14.07 11.25 -11.07
N ALA A 227 -15.11 10.43 -10.84
CA ALA A 227 -16.27 10.39 -11.73
C ALA A 227 -16.95 11.76 -11.83
N LYS A 228 -17.12 12.47 -10.70
CA LYS A 228 -17.71 13.81 -10.68
C LYS A 228 -16.86 14.85 -11.41
N LEU A 229 -15.53 14.77 -11.35
CA LEU A 229 -14.65 15.68 -12.10
C LEU A 229 -14.80 15.50 -13.60
N VAL A 230 -14.89 14.25 -14.06
CA VAL A 230 -14.97 13.91 -15.48
C VAL A 230 -16.35 14.17 -16.07
N TYR A 231 -17.40 13.82 -15.34
CA TYR A 231 -18.78 13.84 -15.84
C TYR A 231 -19.57 15.08 -15.38
N GLY A 232 -19.02 15.88 -14.45
CA GLY A 232 -19.56 17.17 -14.04
C GLY A 232 -21.01 17.10 -13.57
N ASN A 233 -21.91 17.67 -14.37
CA ASN A 233 -23.35 17.77 -14.11
C ASN A 233 -24.16 16.57 -14.59
N VAL A 234 -23.52 15.60 -15.27
CA VAL A 234 -24.22 14.37 -15.68
C VAL A 234 -24.56 13.58 -14.42
N ASN A 235 -25.84 13.28 -14.25
CA ASN A 235 -26.28 12.41 -13.17
C ASN A 235 -25.77 10.98 -13.43
N PHE A 236 -25.07 10.43 -12.46
CA PHE A 236 -24.67 9.04 -12.44
C PHE A 236 -25.05 8.39 -11.11
N SER A 237 -25.43 7.12 -11.16
CA SER A 237 -25.76 6.30 -10.00
C SER A 237 -24.77 5.15 -9.86
N LYS A 238 -24.82 4.39 -8.77
CA LYS A 238 -24.07 3.12 -8.69
C LYS A 238 -24.51 2.19 -9.81
N SER A 239 -23.55 1.52 -10.44
CA SER A 239 -23.85 0.53 -11.48
C SER A 239 -24.21 -0.82 -10.85
N ASN A 240 -25.14 -1.54 -11.49
CA ASN A 240 -25.40 -2.95 -11.20
C ASN A 240 -24.44 -3.89 -11.94
N PHE A 241 -23.57 -3.32 -12.79
CA PHE A 241 -22.61 -4.07 -13.57
C PHE A 241 -21.39 -4.44 -12.70
N ILE A 242 -21.04 -5.73 -12.67
CA ILE A 242 -20.21 -6.38 -11.63
C ILE A 242 -18.88 -5.67 -11.31
N PHE A 243 -18.31 -4.94 -12.26
CA PHE A 243 -17.01 -4.27 -12.10
C PHE A 243 -17.04 -2.78 -12.43
N ALA A 244 -18.22 -2.19 -12.69
CA ALA A 244 -18.37 -0.75 -12.86
C ALA A 244 -18.76 -0.07 -11.55
N ASP A 245 -18.15 1.08 -11.27
CA ASP A 245 -18.41 1.85 -10.07
C ASP A 245 -19.71 2.65 -10.21
N TYR A 246 -19.95 3.19 -11.41
CA TYR A 246 -21.09 4.07 -11.68
C TYR A 246 -21.67 3.80 -13.08
N VAL A 247 -22.90 4.26 -13.28
CA VAL A 247 -23.55 4.31 -14.59
C VAL A 247 -24.16 5.70 -14.78
N THR A 248 -23.89 6.31 -15.92
CA THR A 248 -24.50 7.59 -16.29
C THR A 248 -25.95 7.41 -16.73
N SER A 249 -26.74 8.49 -16.73
CA SER A 249 -28.12 8.47 -17.22
C SER A 249 -28.26 8.03 -18.70
N ASP A 250 -27.23 8.20 -19.52
CA ASP A 250 -27.17 7.74 -20.91
C ASP A 250 -26.61 6.31 -21.09
N GLY A 251 -26.42 5.58 -19.98
CA GLY A 251 -26.09 4.15 -19.97
C GLY A 251 -24.61 3.82 -20.12
N ILE A 252 -23.71 4.78 -19.89
CA ILE A 252 -22.26 4.55 -19.87
C ILE A 252 -21.87 3.99 -18.51
N ASN A 253 -21.26 2.81 -18.49
CA ASN A 253 -20.67 2.20 -17.31
C ASN A 253 -19.28 2.77 -17.07
N ILE A 254 -19.10 3.43 -15.93
CA ILE A 254 -17.86 4.10 -15.52
C ILE A 254 -17.09 3.15 -14.60
N ILE A 255 -15.83 2.89 -14.95
CA ILE A 255 -14.91 2.11 -14.13
C ILE A 255 -13.76 3.01 -13.70
N THR A 256 -13.61 3.25 -12.41
CA THR A 256 -12.53 4.09 -11.88
C THR A 256 -11.33 3.22 -11.52
N MET A 257 -10.19 3.54 -12.14
CA MET A 257 -8.90 2.86 -12.02
C MET A 257 -7.84 3.71 -11.30
N ILE A 258 -8.23 4.80 -10.63
CA ILE A 258 -7.35 5.71 -9.88
C ILE A 258 -6.45 4.94 -8.90
N ASN A 259 -7.00 3.90 -8.28
CA ASN A 259 -6.36 3.06 -7.25
C ASN A 259 -5.50 1.93 -7.83
N ASN A 260 -5.47 1.81 -9.16
CA ASN A 260 -4.83 0.70 -9.87
C ASN A 260 -5.32 -0.66 -9.34
N ASP A 261 -6.65 -0.82 -9.23
CA ASP A 261 -7.29 -2.05 -8.80
C ASP A 261 -7.18 -3.15 -9.87
N MET A 262 -6.34 -4.13 -9.58
CA MET A 262 -6.05 -5.24 -10.48
C MET A 262 -7.21 -6.22 -10.63
N GLU A 263 -8.13 -6.32 -9.66
CA GLU A 263 -9.33 -7.17 -9.80
C GLU A 263 -10.24 -6.63 -10.90
N LYS A 264 -10.44 -5.30 -10.93
CA LYS A 264 -11.20 -4.64 -12.00
C LYS A 264 -10.55 -4.82 -13.35
N LEU A 265 -9.23 -4.63 -13.42
CA LEU A 265 -8.46 -4.80 -14.67
C LEU A 265 -8.58 -6.22 -15.23
N VAL A 266 -8.48 -7.26 -14.39
CA VAL A 266 -8.66 -8.66 -14.83
C VAL A 266 -10.06 -8.87 -15.38
N LYS A 267 -11.11 -8.43 -14.66
CA LYS A 267 -12.50 -8.57 -15.09
C LYS A 267 -12.78 -7.80 -16.39
N LEU A 268 -12.20 -6.61 -16.54
CA LEU A 268 -12.27 -5.81 -17.76
C LEU A 268 -11.64 -6.52 -18.96
N LYS A 269 -10.45 -7.10 -18.80
CA LYS A 269 -9.79 -7.88 -19.85
C LYS A 269 -10.61 -9.11 -20.24
N GLN A 270 -11.12 -9.85 -19.26
CA GLN A 270 -11.98 -11.01 -19.49
C GLN A 270 -13.26 -10.62 -20.23
N TYR A 271 -13.92 -9.54 -19.80
CA TYR A 271 -15.07 -8.98 -20.48
C TYR A 271 -14.73 -8.67 -21.94
N ARG A 272 -13.66 -7.90 -22.20
CA ARG A 272 -13.27 -7.56 -23.58
C ARG A 272 -13.08 -8.80 -24.45
N THR A 273 -12.35 -9.81 -23.96
CA THR A 273 -12.15 -11.06 -24.69
C THR A 273 -13.48 -11.75 -25.05
N MET A 274 -14.44 -11.82 -24.12
CA MET A 274 -15.75 -12.42 -24.41
C MET A 274 -16.53 -11.71 -25.54
N PHE A 275 -16.40 -10.38 -25.68
CA PHE A 275 -17.11 -9.58 -26.70
C PHE A 275 -16.32 -9.36 -27.99
N GLU A 276 -15.01 -9.59 -28.00
CA GLU A 276 -14.22 -9.71 -29.23
C GLU A 276 -14.64 -10.96 -30.02
N TYR A 277 -14.99 -12.05 -29.33
CA TYR A 277 -15.41 -13.30 -29.95
C TYR A 277 -16.93 -13.38 -30.26
N ASN A 278 -17.77 -12.60 -29.58
CA ASN A 278 -19.24 -12.62 -29.77
C ASN A 278 -19.75 -11.35 -30.45
N SER A 279 -19.82 -11.36 -31.79
CA SER A 279 -20.26 -10.25 -32.65
C SER A 279 -21.75 -9.88 -32.54
N THR A 280 -22.57 -10.67 -31.84
CA THR A 280 -24.04 -10.52 -31.77
C THR A 280 -24.59 -9.90 -30.48
N SER A 281 -23.73 -9.57 -29.51
CA SER A 281 -24.18 -9.05 -28.21
C SER A 281 -24.00 -7.53 -28.10
N VAL A 282 -25.04 -6.84 -27.62
CA VAL A 282 -25.01 -5.38 -27.36
C VAL A 282 -23.87 -5.10 -26.40
N ARG A 283 -22.83 -4.41 -26.88
CA ARG A 283 -21.69 -4.02 -26.05
C ARG A 283 -22.17 -2.99 -25.04
N ALA A 284 -22.05 -3.30 -23.75
CA ALA A 284 -22.18 -2.26 -22.72
C ALA A 284 -21.18 -1.14 -23.04
N LYS A 285 -21.65 0.11 -23.07
CA LYS A 285 -20.76 1.27 -23.21
C LYS A 285 -19.94 1.36 -21.93
N ILE A 286 -18.62 1.21 -22.04
CA ILE A 286 -17.70 1.24 -20.91
C ILE A 286 -16.71 2.38 -21.15
N GLU A 287 -16.52 3.21 -20.14
CA GLU A 287 -15.45 4.20 -20.09
C GLU A 287 -14.66 4.01 -18.79
N VAL A 288 -13.33 4.12 -18.89
CA VAL A 288 -12.43 4.00 -17.74
C VAL A 288 -11.94 5.38 -17.34
N VAL A 289 -12.01 5.68 -16.04
CA VAL A 289 -11.47 6.92 -15.47
C VAL A 289 -10.22 6.59 -14.67
N CYS A 290 -9.08 7.17 -15.04
CA CYS A 290 -7.79 6.93 -14.39
C CYS A 290 -7.04 8.23 -14.09
N LEU A 291 -5.89 8.14 -13.43
CA LEU A 291 -4.97 9.27 -13.32
C LEU A 291 -4.25 9.50 -14.66
N GLU A 292 -3.84 10.74 -14.93
CA GLU A 292 -3.09 11.11 -16.13
C GLU A 292 -1.84 10.23 -16.34
N GLU A 293 -1.11 9.92 -15.27
CA GLU A 293 0.11 9.11 -15.38
C GLU A 293 -0.16 7.63 -15.72
N GLN A 294 -1.42 7.20 -15.63
CA GLN A 294 -1.86 5.83 -15.91
C GLN A 294 -2.41 5.67 -17.34
N GLU A 295 -2.73 6.76 -18.03
CA GLU A 295 -3.47 6.79 -19.29
C GLU A 295 -2.86 5.86 -20.33
N ARG A 296 -1.61 6.13 -20.72
CA ARG A 296 -0.91 5.36 -21.75
C ARG A 296 -0.86 3.86 -21.44
N ALA A 297 -0.56 3.50 -20.20
CA ALA A 297 -0.49 2.10 -19.79
C ALA A 297 -1.86 1.42 -19.88
N LEU A 298 -2.94 2.13 -19.53
CA LEU A 298 -4.29 1.59 -19.62
C LEU A 298 -4.81 1.55 -21.05
N GLU A 299 -4.45 2.49 -21.93
CA GLU A 299 -4.75 2.42 -23.36
C GLU A 299 -4.10 1.20 -24.02
N GLU A 300 -2.84 0.91 -23.68
CA GLU A 300 -2.12 -0.29 -24.16
C GLU A 300 -2.76 -1.58 -23.60
N GLU A 301 -3.18 -1.58 -22.33
CA GLU A 301 -3.80 -2.75 -21.69
C GLU A 301 -5.27 -2.97 -22.12
N LEU A 302 -5.98 -1.89 -22.50
CA LEU A 302 -7.41 -1.85 -22.81
C LEU A 302 -7.71 -1.17 -24.16
N PRO A 303 -7.12 -1.63 -25.28
CA PRO A 303 -7.39 -1.04 -26.60
C PRO A 303 -8.87 -1.01 -26.93
N GLY A 304 -9.32 0.12 -27.48
CA GLY A 304 -10.70 0.36 -27.89
C GLY A 304 -11.67 0.71 -26.75
N ILE A 305 -11.24 0.67 -25.49
CA ILE A 305 -12.00 1.25 -24.37
C ILE A 305 -11.60 2.71 -24.24
N LYS A 306 -12.59 3.59 -24.17
CA LYS A 306 -12.33 5.02 -23.99
C LYS A 306 -11.83 5.29 -22.58
N ILE A 307 -10.64 5.88 -22.50
CA ILE A 307 -10.01 6.31 -21.26
C ILE A 307 -10.29 7.80 -21.06
N ARG A 308 -10.54 8.19 -19.81
CA ARG A 308 -10.61 9.57 -19.37
C ARG A 308 -9.71 9.75 -18.18
N THR A 309 -9.07 10.90 -18.09
CA THR A 309 -8.08 11.18 -17.07
C THR A 309 -8.57 12.23 -16.09
N VAL A 310 -8.01 12.19 -14.89
CA VAL A 310 -8.11 13.25 -13.89
C VAL A 310 -6.73 13.52 -13.32
N ASN A 311 -6.44 14.78 -13.02
CA ASN A 311 -5.23 15.17 -12.34
C ASN A 311 -5.32 14.82 -10.84
N LEU A 312 -4.21 14.34 -10.26
CA LEU A 312 -4.16 14.01 -8.83
C LEU A 312 -4.38 15.24 -7.94
N GLU A 313 -3.87 16.41 -8.32
CA GLU A 313 -4.00 17.65 -7.53
C GLU A 313 -5.47 18.08 -7.38
N ASP A 314 -6.27 17.94 -8.45
CA ASP A 314 -7.71 18.20 -8.42
C ASP A 314 -8.45 17.27 -7.45
N LEU A 315 -7.98 16.02 -7.37
CA LEU A 315 -8.46 15.07 -6.39
C LEU A 315 -7.97 15.37 -4.98
N GLU A 316 -6.93 16.17 -4.75
CA GLU A 316 -6.49 16.53 -3.40
C GLU A 316 -7.22 17.77 -2.85
N LEU A 317 -7.52 18.75 -3.72
CA LEU A 317 -8.03 20.08 -3.34
C LEU A 317 -9.48 20.11 -2.83
N ARG A 318 -10.33 19.17 -3.26
CA ARG A 318 -11.76 19.15 -2.87
C ARG A 318 -11.98 18.31 -1.61
N ARG A 319 -11.95 18.97 -0.45
CA ARG A 319 -12.38 18.43 0.85
C ARG A 319 -13.89 18.55 1.04
#